data_AF-A0A1H3CK52-F1
#
_entry.id   AF-A0A1H3CK52-F1
#
_cell.length_a   1.000
_cell.length_b   1.000
_cell.length_c   1.000
_cell.angle_alpha   90.00
_cell.angle_beta   90.00
_cell.angle_gamma   90.00
#
_symmetry.space_group_name_H-M   'P 1'
#
loop_
_entity.id
_entity.type
_entity.pdbx_description
1 polymer ?
#
loop_
_entity_poly.entity_id
_entity_poly.type
_entity_poly.pdbx_seq_one_letter_code
_entity_poly.pdbx_strand_id
1 'polypeptide(L)'
;MTTAQILATTGTTKTWKMQQLFALGLSRREVANLMGVGYGFAQNVYAAWVAARATQALASPAAPALAAFQPARFTRTFGVEIEAYGVPRATLLAELRAQGLEAEAEGYNHSTRPHWKIVSDGSLSGADAFELVSPVLQGCDGLECVDSHV
;
A
#
# COMPACT_ATOMS: atom_id res chain seq x y z
N MET A 1 2.32 24.00 19.37
CA MET A 1 2.87 23.56 20.67
C MET A 1 4.27 23.01 20.45
N THR A 2 5.18 23.18 21.39
CA THR A 2 6.53 22.58 21.35
C THR A 2 6.52 21.15 21.88
N THR A 3 7.57 20.38 21.59
CA THR A 3 7.78 19.01 22.14
C THR A 3 7.63 18.98 23.66
N ALA A 4 8.25 19.93 24.37
CA ALA A 4 8.18 20.01 25.83
C ALA A 4 6.75 20.29 26.33
N GLN A 5 6.01 21.19 25.67
CA GLN A 5 4.62 21.49 26.01
C GLN A 5 3.72 20.27 25.83
N ILE A 6 3.88 19.52 24.74
CA ILE A 6 3.11 18.30 24.47
C ILE A 6 3.37 17.24 25.55
N LEU A 7 4.63 17.01 25.90
CA LEU A 7 5.01 16.02 26.91
C LEU A 7 4.46 16.40 28.30
N ALA A 8 4.51 17.69 28.65
CA ALA A 8 4.03 18.22 29.93
C ALA A 8 2.49 18.31 30.04
N THR A 9 1.76 18.22 28.92
CA THR A 9 0.29 18.33 28.93
C THR A 9 -0.35 17.18 29.73
N THR A 10 -1.19 17.50 30.72
CA THR A 10 -1.93 16.52 31.53
C THR A 10 -3.35 16.30 30.98
N GLY A 11 -4.05 15.25 31.45
CA GLY A 11 -5.43 14.95 31.01
C GLY A 11 -5.57 14.43 29.57
N THR A 12 -4.47 14.09 28.90
CA THR A 12 -4.44 13.57 27.53
C THR A 12 -3.91 12.13 27.48
N THR A 13 -4.20 11.42 26.39
CA THR A 13 -3.70 10.06 26.19
C THR A 13 -2.29 10.05 25.60
N LYS A 14 -1.57 8.92 25.78
CA LYS A 14 -0.27 8.70 25.12
C LYS A 14 -0.38 8.81 23.60
N THR A 15 -1.45 8.24 23.03
CA THR A 15 -1.76 8.32 21.60
C THR A 15 -1.89 9.76 21.13
N TRP A 16 -2.65 10.60 21.84
CA TRP A 16 -2.80 12.01 21.49
C TRP A 16 -1.45 12.74 21.48
N LYS A 17 -0.62 12.53 22.51
CA LYS A 17 0.73 13.14 22.58
C LYS A 17 1.60 12.68 21.39
N MET A 18 1.60 11.39 21.07
CA MET A 18 2.35 10.86 19.92
C MET A 18 1.89 11.51 18.61
N GLN A 19 0.58 11.65 18.39
CA GLN A 19 0.04 12.31 17.20
C GLN A 19 0.49 13.78 17.09
N GLN A 20 0.52 14.52 18.20
CA GLN A 20 1.04 15.90 18.22
C GLN A 20 2.55 15.93 17.91
N LEU A 21 3.32 14.98 18.43
CA LEU A 21 4.76 14.89 18.14
C LEU A 21 5.02 14.52 16.67
N PHE A 22 4.24 13.61 16.08
CA PHE A 22 4.33 13.30 14.66
C PHE A 22 3.94 14.51 13.79
N ALA A 23 2.96 15.31 14.21
CA ALA A 23 2.60 16.55 13.53
C ALA A 23 3.72 17.60 13.55
N LEU A 24 4.66 17.52 14.52
CA LEU A 24 5.88 18.33 14.55
C LEU A 24 7.02 17.76 13.68
N GLY A 25 6.81 16.65 12.99
CA GLY A 25 7.80 16.03 12.09
C GLY A 25 8.74 15.04 12.75
N LEU A 26 8.53 14.67 14.02
CA LEU A 26 9.36 13.67 14.70
C LEU A 26 9.14 12.27 14.13
N SER A 27 10.22 11.50 14.04
CA SER A 27 10.18 10.10 13.63
C SER A 27 9.59 9.21 14.73
N ARG A 28 9.10 8.04 14.34
CA ARG A 28 8.61 6.98 15.24
C ARG A 28 9.60 6.60 16.34
N ARG A 29 10.89 6.57 16.01
CA ARG A 29 11.96 6.24 16.95
C ARG A 29 12.23 7.37 17.93
N GLU A 30 12.21 8.62 17.48
CA GLU A 30 12.32 9.79 18.37
C GLU A 30 11.12 9.85 19.33
N VAL A 31 9.90 9.64 18.82
CA VAL A 31 8.70 9.61 19.64
C VAL A 31 8.72 8.47 20.64
N ALA A 32 9.16 7.26 20.25
CA ALA A 32 9.31 6.15 21.17
C ALA A 32 10.28 6.47 22.32
N ASN A 33 11.43 7.06 22.00
CA ASN A 33 12.43 7.46 22.98
C ASN A 33 11.92 8.56 23.92
N LEU A 34 11.31 9.62 23.37
CA LEU A 34 10.79 10.75 24.17
C LEU A 34 9.64 10.34 25.10
N MET A 35 8.79 9.42 24.65
CA MET A 35 7.64 8.94 25.42
C MET A 35 7.98 7.77 26.35
N GLY A 36 9.20 7.23 26.29
CA GLY A 36 9.62 6.05 27.05
C GLY A 36 8.79 4.80 26.74
N VAL A 37 8.45 4.59 25.46
CA VAL A 37 7.63 3.45 25.01
C VAL A 37 8.38 2.56 24.01
N GLY A 38 7.90 1.33 23.80
CA GLY A 38 8.43 0.45 22.77
C GLY A 38 8.18 0.99 21.35
N TYR A 39 9.17 0.79 20.46
CA TYR A 39 9.10 1.20 19.05
C TYR A 39 7.85 0.67 18.33
N GLY A 40 7.50 -0.61 18.55
CA GLY A 40 6.31 -1.22 17.92
C GLY A 40 5.02 -0.49 18.27
N PHE A 41 4.89 0.03 19.49
CA PHE A 41 3.73 0.83 19.89
C PHE A 41 3.68 2.17 19.15
N ALA A 42 4.80 2.87 19.05
CA ALA A 42 4.89 4.12 18.28
C ALA A 42 4.60 3.89 16.79
N GLN A 43 5.08 2.79 16.21
CA GLN A 43 4.80 2.38 14.84
C GLN A 43 3.29 2.16 14.61
N ASN A 44 2.62 1.42 15.50
CA ASN A 44 1.18 1.16 15.37
C ASN A 44 0.35 2.44 15.46
N VAL A 45 0.69 3.34 16.38
CA VAL A 45 0.01 4.64 16.50
C VAL A 45 0.23 5.51 15.25
N TYR A 46 1.47 5.54 14.72
CA TYR A 46 1.77 6.28 13.50
C TYR A 46 0.99 5.74 12.29
N ALA A 47 0.94 4.41 12.11
CA ALA A 47 0.23 3.78 11.01
C ALA A 47 -1.27 4.11 11.05
N ALA A 48 -1.91 3.98 12.22
CA ALA A 48 -3.32 4.34 12.40
C ALA A 48 -3.58 5.84 12.15
N TRP A 49 -2.68 6.71 12.59
CA TRP A 49 -2.80 8.15 12.40
C TRP A 49 -2.68 8.57 10.92
N VAL A 50 -1.74 7.98 10.18
CA VAL A 50 -1.59 8.22 8.73
C VAL A 50 -2.81 7.71 7.97
N ALA A 51 -3.28 6.50 8.28
CA ALA A 51 -4.46 5.92 7.64
C ALA A 51 -5.70 6.82 7.81
N ALA A 52 -5.96 7.29 9.04
CA ALA A 52 -7.07 8.20 9.31
C ALA A 52 -7.00 9.51 8.50
N ARG A 53 -5.79 10.07 8.32
CA ARG A 53 -5.58 11.28 7.50
C ARG A 53 -5.73 11.01 6.01
N ALA A 54 -5.31 9.86 5.53
CA ALA A 54 -5.51 9.45 4.13
C ALA A 54 -7.01 9.28 3.83
N THR A 55 -7.77 8.60 4.70
CA THR A 55 -9.23 8.49 4.57
C THR A 55 -9.91 9.87 4.58
N GLN A 56 -9.46 10.78 5.45
CA GLN A 56 -10.01 12.14 5.51
C GLN A 56 -9.67 12.97 4.26
N ALA A 57 -8.49 12.78 3.66
CA ALA A 57 -8.10 13.42 2.41
C ALA A 57 -8.95 12.94 1.23
N LEU A 58 -9.29 11.65 1.18
CA LEU A 58 -10.17 11.07 0.16
C LEU A 58 -11.65 11.51 0.31
N ALA A 59 -12.06 11.92 1.51
CA ALA A 59 -13.42 12.39 1.78
C ALA A 59 -13.65 13.89 1.49
N SER A 60 -12.61 14.66 1.10
CA SER A 60 -12.77 16.05 0.69
C SER A 60 -13.17 16.14 -0.79
N PRO A 61 -14.18 16.95 -1.17
CA PRO A 61 -14.60 17.12 -2.57
C PRO A 61 -13.59 17.87 -3.44
N ALA A 62 -12.53 18.40 -2.83
CA ALA A 62 -11.32 18.86 -3.50
C ALA A 62 -10.19 17.90 -3.15
N ALA A 63 -10.29 16.63 -3.59
CA ALA A 63 -9.15 15.75 -3.55
C ALA A 63 -8.06 16.42 -4.38
N PRO A 64 -6.90 16.81 -3.79
CA PRO A 64 -5.76 17.13 -4.63
C PRO A 64 -5.55 15.90 -5.49
N ALA A 65 -5.44 16.08 -6.81
CA ALA A 65 -5.08 15.01 -7.74
C ALA A 65 -4.04 14.15 -7.04
N LEU A 66 -4.35 12.85 -6.85
CA LEU A 66 -3.56 11.90 -6.06
C LEU A 66 -2.10 12.29 -6.19
N ALA A 67 -1.53 12.86 -5.12
CA ALA A 67 -0.17 13.37 -5.19
C ALA A 67 0.68 12.22 -5.73
N ALA A 68 1.40 12.48 -6.84
CA ALA A 68 2.09 11.43 -7.58
C ALA A 68 2.85 10.54 -6.59
N PHE A 69 2.62 9.23 -6.68
CA PHE A 69 3.25 8.28 -5.79
C PHE A 69 4.77 8.38 -5.99
N GLN A 70 5.47 8.96 -5.01
CA GLN A 70 6.93 9.09 -5.01
C GLN A 70 7.51 8.26 -3.88
N PRO A 71 7.69 6.94 -4.09
CA PRO A 71 8.31 6.10 -3.07
C PRO A 71 9.77 6.51 -2.88
N ALA A 72 10.22 6.53 -1.63
CA ALA A 72 11.65 6.58 -1.34
C ALA A 72 12.34 5.39 -1.99
N ARG A 73 13.57 5.55 -2.52
CA ARG A 73 14.29 4.45 -3.18
C ARG A 73 14.36 3.21 -2.28
N PHE A 74 14.03 2.06 -2.84
CA PHE A 74 14.12 0.77 -2.17
C PHE A 74 14.66 -0.29 -3.14
N THR A 75 15.17 -1.39 -2.58
CA THR A 75 15.78 -2.49 -3.35
C THR A 75 15.14 -3.84 -3.05
N ARG A 76 14.18 -3.88 -2.12
CA ARG A 76 13.45 -5.11 -1.77
C ARG A 76 12.59 -5.59 -2.92
N THR A 77 12.34 -6.89 -2.95
CA THR A 77 11.35 -7.48 -3.85
C THR A 77 9.93 -7.20 -3.36
N PHE A 78 8.99 -7.21 -4.29
CA PHE A 78 7.56 -7.10 -4.03
C PHE A 78 6.77 -7.78 -5.16
N GLY A 79 5.47 -7.92 -4.97
CA GLY A 79 4.53 -8.36 -5.99
C GLY A 79 3.28 -7.49 -5.96
N VAL A 80 2.53 -7.52 -7.05
CA VAL A 80 1.24 -6.86 -7.19
C VAL A 80 0.19 -7.94 -7.46
N GLU A 81 -0.91 -7.89 -6.71
CA GLU A 81 -2.07 -8.73 -6.88
C GLU A 81 -3.29 -7.84 -7.09
N ILE A 82 -4.05 -8.11 -8.15
CA ILE A 82 -5.29 -7.39 -8.49
C ILE A 82 -6.43 -8.41 -8.51
N GLU A 83 -7.34 -8.27 -7.56
CA GLU A 83 -8.57 -9.06 -7.45
C GLU A 83 -9.72 -8.34 -8.16
N ALA A 84 -10.38 -9.01 -9.12
CA ALA A 84 -11.46 -8.42 -9.88
C ALA A 84 -12.46 -9.47 -10.39
N TYR A 85 -13.60 -9.00 -10.91
CA TYR A 85 -14.66 -9.83 -11.48
C TYR A 85 -15.39 -9.08 -12.60
N GLY A 86 -16.23 -9.79 -13.35
CA GLY A 86 -17.07 -9.23 -14.42
C GLY A 86 -16.43 -9.20 -15.81
N VAL A 87 -15.26 -9.79 -15.97
CA VAL A 87 -14.58 -9.95 -17.27
C VAL A 87 -14.12 -11.40 -17.43
N PRO A 88 -14.53 -12.12 -18.49
CA PRO A 88 -14.04 -13.47 -18.73
C PRO A 88 -12.52 -13.49 -18.85
N ARG A 89 -11.87 -14.42 -18.14
CA ARG A 89 -10.40 -14.53 -18.10
C ARG A 89 -9.75 -14.63 -19.47
N ALA A 90 -10.39 -15.31 -20.42
CA ALA A 90 -9.90 -15.43 -21.79
C ALA A 90 -9.88 -14.07 -22.52
N THR A 91 -10.91 -13.24 -22.31
CA THR A 91 -10.99 -11.88 -22.85
C THR A 91 -9.89 -11.01 -22.26
N LEU A 92 -9.73 -11.03 -20.93
CA LEU A 92 -8.67 -10.29 -20.25
C LEU A 92 -7.28 -10.70 -20.76
N LEU A 93 -7.02 -12.01 -20.86
CA LEU A 93 -5.75 -12.53 -21.36
C LEU A 93 -5.43 -12.02 -22.78
N ALA A 94 -6.43 -12.02 -23.67
CA ALA A 94 -6.27 -11.55 -25.03
C ALA A 94 -5.93 -10.05 -25.07
N GLU A 95 -6.61 -9.23 -24.28
CA GLU A 95 -6.36 -7.79 -24.19
C GLU A 95 -4.98 -7.48 -23.60
N LEU A 96 -4.59 -8.14 -22.51
CA LEU A 96 -3.25 -7.94 -21.91
C LEU A 96 -2.13 -8.25 -22.93
N ARG A 97 -2.27 -9.35 -23.67
CA ARG A 97 -1.30 -9.71 -24.73
C ARG A 97 -1.34 -8.74 -25.92
N ALA A 98 -2.52 -8.24 -26.29
CA ALA A 98 -2.65 -7.24 -27.36
C ALA A 98 -1.94 -5.92 -26.99
N GLN A 99 -1.87 -5.60 -25.70
CA GLN A 99 -1.08 -4.47 -25.16
C GLN A 99 0.41 -4.81 -24.95
N GLY A 100 0.86 -6.00 -25.36
CA GLY A 100 2.26 -6.42 -25.27
C GLY A 100 2.68 -6.98 -23.90
N LEU A 101 1.74 -7.16 -22.97
CA LEU A 101 2.04 -7.76 -21.66
C LEU A 101 2.20 -9.27 -21.79
N GLU A 102 3.33 -9.80 -21.30
CA GLU A 102 3.54 -11.23 -21.19
C GLU A 102 2.66 -11.79 -20.06
N ALA A 103 1.54 -12.41 -20.44
CA ALA A 103 0.57 -12.97 -19.51
C ALA A 103 0.11 -14.38 -19.90
N GLU A 104 -0.23 -15.20 -18.91
CA GLU A 104 -0.79 -16.55 -19.07
C GLU A 104 -1.99 -16.78 -18.14
N ALA A 105 -2.97 -17.57 -18.59
CA ALA A 105 -4.04 -18.05 -17.72
C ALA A 105 -3.64 -19.41 -17.12
N GLU A 106 -3.62 -19.50 -15.79
CA GLU A 106 -3.23 -20.72 -15.07
C GLU A 106 -4.35 -21.23 -14.15
N GLY A 107 -4.30 -22.52 -13.79
CA GLY A 107 -5.06 -23.01 -12.65
C GLY A 107 -4.58 -22.36 -11.34
N TYR A 108 -5.42 -22.37 -10.30
CA TYR A 108 -5.06 -21.85 -8.99
C TYR A 108 -3.70 -22.39 -8.51
N ASN A 109 -2.77 -21.48 -8.21
CA ASN A 109 -1.48 -21.82 -7.65
C ASN A 109 -0.78 -20.59 -7.03
N HIS A 110 0.07 -20.83 -6.04
CA HIS A 110 0.92 -19.81 -5.42
C HIS A 110 2.37 -19.81 -5.95
N SER A 111 2.64 -20.51 -7.06
CA SER A 111 3.99 -20.52 -7.62
C SER A 111 4.30 -19.18 -8.28
N THR A 112 5.50 -18.67 -8.07
CA THR A 112 5.98 -17.48 -8.77
C THR A 112 6.25 -17.81 -10.24
N ARG A 113 6.13 -16.79 -11.09
CA ARG A 113 6.34 -16.87 -12.54
C ARG A 113 7.16 -15.66 -13.02
N PRO A 114 7.86 -15.78 -14.16
CA PRO A 114 8.49 -14.64 -14.81
C PRO A 114 7.50 -13.78 -15.62
N HIS A 115 6.25 -14.25 -15.80
CA HIS A 115 5.16 -13.56 -16.50
C HIS A 115 3.99 -13.24 -15.57
N TRP A 116 3.08 -12.37 -16.01
CA TRP A 116 1.83 -12.11 -15.31
C TRP A 116 0.90 -13.32 -15.40
N LYS A 117 0.32 -13.75 -14.30
CA LYS A 117 -0.63 -14.87 -14.31
C LYS A 117 -2.02 -14.41 -13.93
N ILE A 118 -3.01 -14.88 -14.68
CA ILE A 118 -4.43 -14.79 -14.31
C ILE A 118 -4.78 -16.13 -13.69
N VAL A 119 -5.15 -16.17 -12.41
CA VAL A 119 -5.58 -17.37 -11.69
C VAL A 119 -7.02 -17.24 -11.21
N SER A 120 -7.65 -18.38 -10.93
CA SER A 120 -8.93 -18.42 -10.23
C SER A 120 -8.66 -18.38 -8.73
N ASP A 121 -9.38 -17.55 -7.99
CA ASP A 121 -9.41 -17.62 -6.53
C ASP A 121 -10.82 -17.92 -6.03
N GLY A 122 -10.92 -18.95 -5.20
CA GLY A 122 -12.17 -19.41 -4.60
C GLY A 122 -12.65 -18.52 -3.45
N SER A 123 -11.83 -17.59 -2.96
CA SER A 123 -12.24 -16.61 -1.95
C SER A 123 -13.00 -15.42 -2.54
N LEU A 124 -12.86 -15.17 -3.85
CA LEU A 124 -13.56 -14.12 -4.57
C LEU A 124 -15.00 -14.52 -4.91
N SER A 125 -15.90 -13.54 -4.82
CA SER A 125 -17.31 -13.70 -5.18
C SER A 125 -17.68 -12.72 -6.29
N GLY A 126 -18.35 -13.22 -7.33
CA GLY A 126 -18.69 -12.47 -8.53
C GLY A 126 -18.64 -13.35 -9.78
N ALA A 127 -19.35 -12.96 -10.84
CA ALA A 127 -19.24 -13.64 -12.12
C ALA A 127 -17.84 -13.42 -12.70
N ASP A 128 -17.22 -14.49 -13.22
CA ASP A 128 -15.89 -14.43 -13.84
C ASP A 128 -14.81 -13.82 -12.91
N ALA A 129 -14.82 -14.15 -11.62
CA ALA A 129 -13.81 -13.68 -10.68
C ALA A 129 -12.41 -14.25 -11.01
N PHE A 130 -11.38 -13.43 -10.83
CA PHE A 130 -9.99 -13.78 -11.05
C PHE A 130 -9.04 -12.95 -10.19
N GLU A 131 -7.82 -13.46 -10.04
CA GLU A 131 -6.67 -12.69 -9.58
C GLU A 131 -5.69 -12.52 -10.74
N LEU A 132 -5.19 -11.30 -10.93
CA LEU A 132 -4.06 -11.01 -11.79
C LEU A 132 -2.84 -10.76 -10.90
N VAL A 133 -1.81 -11.59 -11.06
CA VAL A 133 -0.62 -11.61 -10.20
C VAL A 133 0.62 -11.30 -11.03
N SER A 134 1.41 -10.34 -10.57
CA SER A 134 2.66 -9.95 -11.23
C SER A 134 3.75 -11.03 -11.11
N PRO A 135 4.77 -11.00 -11.97
CA PRO A 135 6.06 -11.62 -11.62
C PRO A 135 6.66 -10.97 -10.37
N VAL A 136 7.73 -11.56 -9.82
CA VAL A 136 8.46 -10.92 -8.71
C VAL A 136 9.15 -9.66 -9.23
N LEU A 137 8.78 -8.51 -8.66
CA LEU A 137 9.33 -7.21 -9.00
C LEU A 137 10.39 -6.81 -7.98
N GLN A 138 11.31 -5.91 -8.35
CA GLN A 138 12.39 -5.49 -7.47
C GLN A 138 12.65 -3.99 -7.54
N GLY A 139 12.70 -3.36 -6.35
CA GLY A 139 13.12 -1.97 -6.21
C GLY A 139 12.31 -0.97 -7.03
N CYS A 140 12.94 0.13 -7.41
CA CYS A 140 12.33 1.16 -8.26
C CYS A 140 12.09 0.67 -9.70
N ASP A 141 12.99 -0.14 -10.24
CA ASP A 141 12.88 -0.70 -11.59
C ASP A 141 11.59 -1.53 -11.73
N GLY A 142 11.25 -2.29 -10.69
CA GLY A 142 10.01 -3.04 -10.63
C GLY A 142 8.75 -2.16 -10.65
N LEU A 143 8.81 -0.92 -10.15
CA LEU A 143 7.70 0.02 -10.24
C LEU A 143 7.55 0.58 -11.65
N GLU A 144 8.67 0.89 -12.33
CA GLU A 144 8.64 1.33 -13.72
C GLU A 144 8.04 0.27 -14.65
N CYS A 145 8.27 -1.02 -14.38
CA CYS A 145 7.61 -2.11 -15.11
C CYS A 145 6.09 -2.11 -14.95
N VAL A 146 5.58 -1.72 -13.78
CA VAL A 146 4.13 -1.57 -13.55
C VAL A 146 3.63 -0.35 -14.29
N ASP A 147 4.25 0.81 -14.09
CA ASP A 147 3.81 2.11 -14.65
C ASP A 147 3.85 2.14 -16.19
N SER A 148 4.76 1.40 -16.84
CA SER A 148 4.89 1.39 -18.30
C SER A 148 3.76 0.67 -19.04
N HIS A 149 2.86 -0.02 -18.33
CA HIS A 149 1.79 -0.86 -18.91
C HIS A 149 0.38 -0.53 -18.38
N VAL A 150 0.21 0.59 -17.66
CA VAL A 150 -1.10 1.13 -17.24
C VAL A 150 -1.39 2.45 -17.97
#